data_AF-A0AAE0LUA8-F1
#
_entry.id   AF-A0AAE0LUA8-F1
#
_cell.length_a   1.000
_cell.length_b   1.000
_cell.length_c   1.000
_cell.angle_alpha   90.00
_cell.angle_beta   90.00
_cell.angle_gamma   90.00
#
_symmetry.space_group_name_H-M   'P 1'
#
loop_
_entity.id
_entity.type
_entity.pdbx_description
1 polymer ?
#
loop_
_entity_poly.entity_id
_entity_poly.type
_entity_poly.pdbx_seq_one_letter_code
_entity_poly.pdbx_strand_id
1 'polypeptide(L)'
;MAANYWESTQRKHWQFTKHDLAALRQRLDDEDPGLVQMFPLPQLRHLNIYFNQQINRLGKRLGVRQQAMATAQVYLKRFYTRTAIRQTNPYLVIATALYLACKMEECPQHIRMLTQEARSLWPSDLLGHDPARVGECEFSLISEMHSQLIVHQPYRSLLGVQDEFGLTQDEMSLAWTVINDHYMTDLPLLHPPHVVALTAVLLALVLRPSANATAAGGGGSAGAAAAAAAANAGGVAMAATALAQAQAQVQARAAAIAAAGGGGGAPGFGSQGSQQQAGFSQGNSQGNSQGDGLAAEPKKVTDPRLAKVQRFAAWLADSNIDVEAMVDCTQELISFYECHEQYNDKHTKEQINRFVKARNLDK
;
A
#
# COMPACT_ATOMS: atom_id res chain seq x y z
N MET A 1 -14.48 -8.09 -17.72
CA MET A 1 -14.21 -8.68 -16.39
C MET A 1 -12.75 -8.57 -15.93
N ALA A 2 -11.72 -8.87 -16.74
CA ALA A 2 -10.31 -8.82 -16.30
C ALA A 2 -9.67 -7.41 -16.23
N ALA A 3 -10.26 -6.38 -16.86
CA ALA A 3 -9.69 -5.02 -16.90
C ALA A 3 -10.24 -4.07 -15.82
N ASN A 4 -11.39 -4.39 -15.22
CA ASN A 4 -12.09 -3.53 -14.26
C ASN A 4 -12.03 -4.16 -12.86
N TYR A 5 -11.34 -3.49 -11.93
CA TYR A 5 -11.24 -3.92 -10.53
C TYR A 5 -12.62 -4.02 -9.85
N TRP A 6 -13.55 -3.12 -10.15
CA TRP A 6 -14.83 -3.02 -9.43
C TRP A 6 -15.76 -4.21 -9.63
N GLU A 7 -15.64 -4.89 -10.75
CA GLU A 7 -16.40 -6.10 -11.10
C GLU A 7 -15.60 -7.40 -10.86
N SER A 8 -14.31 -7.26 -10.51
CA SER A 8 -13.35 -8.36 -10.42
C SER A 8 -13.66 -9.33 -9.29
N THR A 9 -13.15 -10.56 -9.43
CA THR A 9 -13.18 -11.57 -8.36
C THR A 9 -12.37 -11.15 -7.14
N GLN A 10 -11.30 -10.37 -7.34
CA GLN A 10 -10.48 -9.83 -6.26
C GLN A 10 -11.30 -8.96 -5.31
N ARG A 11 -12.07 -8.00 -5.83
CA ARG A 11 -12.92 -7.15 -4.99
C ARG A 11 -14.02 -7.96 -4.30
N LYS A 12 -14.67 -8.87 -5.04
CA LYS A 12 -15.86 -9.60 -4.56
C LYS A 12 -15.55 -10.65 -3.49
N HIS A 13 -14.39 -11.30 -3.55
CA HIS A 13 -14.10 -12.49 -2.72
C HIS A 13 -12.80 -12.41 -1.92
N TRP A 14 -11.93 -11.44 -2.19
CA TRP A 14 -10.60 -11.33 -1.57
C TRP A 14 -10.31 -9.97 -0.95
N GLN A 15 -11.33 -9.13 -0.83
CA GLN A 15 -11.26 -7.91 -0.04
C GLN A 15 -11.96 -8.18 1.29
N PHE A 16 -11.24 -7.96 2.39
CA PHE A 16 -11.72 -8.22 3.75
C PHE A 16 -11.67 -6.94 4.57
N THR A 17 -12.44 -6.92 5.66
CA THR A 17 -12.21 -5.94 6.73
C THR A 17 -11.07 -6.42 7.63
N LYS A 18 -10.44 -5.50 8.37
CA LYS A 18 -9.39 -5.83 9.35
C LYS A 18 -9.90 -6.86 10.38
N HIS A 19 -11.15 -6.71 10.82
CA HIS A 19 -11.80 -7.62 11.76
C HIS A 19 -12.00 -9.02 11.17
N ASP A 20 -12.56 -9.12 9.96
CA ASP A 20 -12.82 -10.42 9.33
C ASP A 20 -11.53 -11.19 9.10
N LEU A 21 -10.49 -10.48 8.68
CA LEU A 21 -9.18 -11.06 8.42
C LEU A 21 -8.52 -11.57 9.71
N ALA A 22 -8.63 -10.81 10.81
CA ALA A 22 -8.21 -11.26 12.13
C ALA A 22 -9.00 -12.49 12.60
N ALA A 23 -10.33 -12.49 12.42
CA ALA A 23 -11.19 -13.60 12.79
C ALA A 23 -10.88 -14.88 11.99
N LEU A 24 -10.60 -14.78 10.68
CA LEU A 24 -10.18 -15.93 9.86
C LEU A 24 -8.89 -16.56 10.41
N ARG A 25 -7.90 -15.73 10.74
CA ARG A 25 -6.61 -16.20 11.28
C ARG A 25 -6.78 -16.82 12.67
N GLN A 26 -7.58 -16.21 13.52
CA GLN A 26 -7.87 -16.75 14.85
C GLN A 26 -8.55 -18.11 14.76
N ARG A 27 -9.52 -18.29 13.85
CA ARG A 27 -10.15 -19.59 13.61
C ARG A 27 -9.14 -20.67 13.24
N LEU A 28 -8.15 -20.36 12.40
CA LEU A 28 -7.08 -21.31 12.04
C LEU A 28 -6.17 -21.67 13.22
N ASP A 29 -5.94 -20.73 14.14
CA ASP A 29 -5.20 -21.02 15.37
C ASP A 29 -6.05 -21.85 16.36
N ASP A 30 -7.36 -21.63 16.40
CA ASP A 30 -8.32 -22.35 17.26
C ASP A 30 -8.59 -23.79 16.78
N GLU A 31 -8.34 -24.11 15.50
CA GLU A 31 -8.47 -25.47 14.94
C GLU A 31 -7.50 -26.47 15.57
N ASP A 32 -6.27 -26.04 15.89
CA ASP A 32 -5.27 -26.87 16.56
C ASP A 32 -4.45 -26.05 17.59
N PRO A 33 -5.05 -25.76 18.77
CA PRO A 33 -4.40 -24.95 19.79
C PRO A 33 -3.11 -25.60 20.33
N GLY A 34 -3.06 -26.94 20.32
CA GLY A 34 -1.88 -27.70 20.75
C GLY A 34 -0.68 -27.44 19.83
N LEU A 35 -0.92 -27.43 18.52
CA LEU A 35 0.11 -27.10 17.53
C LEU A 35 0.59 -25.65 17.64
N VAL A 36 -0.33 -24.71 17.90
CA VAL A 36 -0.01 -23.29 18.13
C VAL A 36 0.91 -23.14 19.34
N GLN A 37 0.59 -23.82 20.46
CA GLN A 37 1.38 -23.76 21.68
C GLN A 37 2.76 -24.42 21.52
N MET A 38 2.83 -25.55 20.81
CA MET A 38 4.07 -26.29 20.60
C MET A 38 5.03 -25.56 19.63
N PHE A 39 4.49 -24.89 18.62
CA PHE A 39 5.26 -24.13 17.62
C PHE A 39 4.74 -22.69 17.50
N PRO A 40 5.12 -21.82 18.45
CA PRO A 40 4.78 -20.40 18.36
C PRO A 40 5.45 -19.79 17.13
N LEU A 41 4.66 -19.07 16.34
CA LEU A 41 5.14 -18.35 15.17
C LEU A 41 5.61 -16.95 15.58
N PRO A 42 6.58 -16.37 14.84
CA PRO A 42 6.89 -14.97 14.97
C PRO A 42 5.68 -14.12 14.58
N GLN A 43 5.73 -12.82 14.92
CA GLN A 43 4.71 -11.87 14.51
C GLN A 43 4.48 -11.96 13.00
N LEU A 44 3.21 -11.88 12.57
CA LEU A 44 2.87 -12.11 11.18
C LEU A 44 3.57 -11.13 10.21
N ARG A 45 3.84 -9.90 10.64
CA ARG A 45 4.61 -8.94 9.84
C ARG A 45 6.04 -9.42 9.60
N HIS A 46 6.71 -10.02 10.60
CA HIS A 46 8.04 -10.64 10.44
C HIS A 46 7.99 -11.84 9.50
N LEU A 47 6.94 -12.67 9.57
CA LEU A 47 6.72 -13.75 8.62
C LEU A 47 6.55 -13.23 7.19
N ASN A 48 5.74 -12.18 7.00
CA ASN A 48 5.54 -11.57 5.68
C ASN A 48 6.85 -10.97 5.12
N ILE A 49 7.67 -10.33 5.96
CA ILE A 49 9.00 -9.85 5.57
C ILE A 49 9.86 -11.03 5.11
N TYR A 50 9.92 -12.11 5.89
CA TYR A 50 10.69 -13.30 5.55
C TYR A 50 10.24 -13.94 4.23
N PHE A 51 8.93 -14.15 4.05
CA PHE A 51 8.36 -14.73 2.83
C PHE A 51 8.62 -13.85 1.61
N ASN A 52 8.48 -12.53 1.74
CA ASN A 52 8.81 -11.59 0.68
C ASN A 52 10.31 -11.65 0.30
N GLN A 53 11.21 -11.71 1.28
CA GLN A 53 12.65 -11.88 1.02
C GLN A 53 12.95 -13.20 0.28
N GLN A 54 12.28 -14.29 0.68
CA GLN A 54 12.41 -15.59 0.03
C GLN A 54 11.90 -15.57 -1.43
N ILE A 55 10.72 -14.99 -1.68
CA ILE A 55 10.21 -14.77 -3.05
C ILE A 55 11.20 -13.94 -3.87
N ASN A 56 11.67 -12.82 -3.34
CA ASN A 56 12.57 -11.91 -4.06
C ASN A 56 13.91 -12.58 -4.41
N ARG A 57 14.49 -13.38 -3.51
CA ARG A 57 15.73 -14.11 -3.79
C ARG A 57 15.53 -15.15 -4.89
N LEU A 58 14.45 -15.92 -4.84
CA LEU A 58 14.15 -16.94 -5.85
C LEU A 58 13.77 -16.31 -7.21
N GLY A 59 12.92 -15.28 -7.19
CA GLY A 59 12.50 -14.56 -8.39
C GLY A 59 13.65 -13.89 -9.12
N LYS A 60 14.60 -13.28 -8.40
CA LYS A 60 15.82 -12.70 -8.99
C LYS A 60 16.71 -13.76 -9.66
N ARG A 61 16.87 -14.93 -9.04
CA ARG A 61 17.63 -16.05 -9.63
C ARG A 61 17.00 -16.57 -10.92
N LEU A 62 15.67 -16.63 -10.96
CA LEU A 62 14.90 -17.06 -12.13
C LEU A 62 14.70 -15.97 -13.18
N GLY A 63 15.14 -14.72 -12.93
CA GLY A 63 14.89 -13.60 -13.84
C GLY A 63 13.41 -13.21 -13.97
N VAL A 64 12.61 -13.45 -12.93
CA VAL A 64 11.16 -13.19 -12.94
C VAL A 64 10.87 -11.70 -12.80
N ARG A 65 9.91 -11.19 -13.58
CA ARG A 65 9.47 -9.79 -13.54
C ARG A 65 8.74 -9.44 -12.23
N GLN A 66 8.80 -8.17 -11.83
CA GLN A 66 8.16 -7.67 -10.60
C GLN A 66 6.67 -8.01 -10.52
N GLN A 67 5.95 -7.90 -11.64
CA GLN A 67 4.52 -8.21 -11.70
C GLN A 67 4.22 -9.67 -11.27
N ALA A 68 5.03 -10.65 -11.67
CA ALA A 68 4.82 -12.03 -11.24
C ALA A 68 5.21 -12.27 -9.77
N MET A 69 6.25 -11.59 -9.27
CA MET A 69 6.61 -11.65 -7.86
C MET A 69 5.51 -11.06 -6.96
N ALA A 70 4.92 -9.94 -7.37
CA ALA A 70 3.78 -9.32 -6.69
C ALA A 70 2.54 -10.24 -6.65
N THR A 71 2.21 -10.88 -7.77
CA THR A 71 1.12 -11.87 -7.83
C THR A 71 1.38 -13.05 -6.90
N ALA A 72 2.62 -13.57 -6.84
CA ALA A 72 3.00 -14.64 -5.93
C ALA A 72 2.83 -14.25 -4.45
N GLN A 73 3.17 -13.00 -4.08
CA GLN A 73 2.98 -12.48 -2.73
C GLN A 73 1.49 -12.43 -2.34
N VAL A 74 0.61 -12.05 -3.27
CA VAL A 74 -0.84 -12.07 -3.04
C VAL A 74 -1.35 -13.51 -2.89
N TYR A 75 -0.86 -14.45 -3.71
CA TYR A 75 -1.24 -15.86 -3.58
C TYR A 75 -0.89 -16.44 -2.20
N LEU A 76 0.31 -16.15 -1.68
CA LEU A 76 0.68 -16.59 -0.33
C LEU A 76 -0.28 -16.05 0.74
N LYS A 77 -0.62 -14.76 0.66
CA LYS A 77 -1.56 -14.15 1.62
C LYS A 77 -2.93 -14.79 1.53
N ARG A 78 -3.46 -14.96 0.33
CA ARG A 78 -4.75 -15.59 0.07
C ARG A 78 -4.79 -17.02 0.61
N PHE A 79 -3.78 -17.82 0.30
CA PHE A 79 -3.67 -19.20 0.77
C PHE A 79 -3.63 -19.30 2.29
N TYR A 80 -2.80 -18.50 2.96
CA TYR A 80 -2.69 -18.50 4.42
C TYR A 80 -3.86 -17.82 5.16
N THR A 81 -4.89 -17.34 4.45
CA THR A 81 -6.17 -17.01 5.09
C THR A 81 -7.07 -18.23 5.30
N ARG A 82 -6.78 -19.35 4.64
CA ARG A 82 -7.58 -20.59 4.69
C ARG A 82 -6.79 -21.80 5.17
N THR A 83 -5.47 -21.77 5.06
CA THR A 83 -4.60 -22.87 5.49
C THR A 83 -3.65 -22.41 6.58
N ALA A 84 -3.56 -23.16 7.68
CA ALA A 84 -2.63 -22.85 8.76
C ALA A 84 -1.17 -23.03 8.30
N ILE A 85 -0.32 -22.01 8.54
CA ILE A 85 1.10 -22.02 8.16
C ILE A 85 1.82 -23.27 8.69
N ARG A 86 1.51 -23.67 9.93
CA ARG A 86 2.12 -24.81 10.65
C ARG A 86 1.76 -26.20 10.07
N GLN A 87 0.80 -26.26 9.16
CA GLN A 87 0.38 -27.50 8.48
C GLN A 87 1.06 -27.69 7.13
N THR A 88 1.80 -26.68 6.64
CA THR A 88 2.40 -26.69 5.30
C THR A 88 3.89 -26.44 5.38
N ASN A 89 4.61 -26.77 4.31
CA ASN A 89 6.00 -26.37 4.15
C ASN A 89 6.08 -25.01 3.46
N PRO A 90 6.43 -23.91 4.15
CA PRO A 90 6.38 -22.58 3.56
C PRO A 90 7.31 -22.41 2.35
N TYR A 91 8.43 -23.13 2.31
CA TYR A 91 9.35 -23.06 1.17
C TYR A 91 8.75 -23.67 -0.10
N LEU A 92 8.05 -24.80 0.04
CA LEU A 92 7.30 -25.42 -1.06
C LEU A 92 6.18 -24.49 -1.53
N VAL A 93 5.41 -23.90 -0.61
CA VAL A 93 4.32 -22.97 -0.94
C VAL A 93 4.87 -21.71 -1.63
N ILE A 94 6.00 -21.15 -1.17
CA ILE A 94 6.66 -19.99 -1.81
C ILE A 94 7.09 -20.30 -3.25
N ALA A 95 7.79 -21.42 -3.46
CA ALA A 95 8.24 -21.81 -4.80
C ALA A 95 7.05 -22.03 -5.73
N THR A 96 6.03 -22.72 -5.25
CA THR A 96 4.83 -23.06 -6.02
C THR A 96 3.99 -21.82 -6.33
N ALA A 97 3.84 -20.89 -5.37
CA ALA A 97 3.14 -19.62 -5.59
C ALA A 97 3.83 -18.78 -6.68
N LEU A 98 5.17 -18.73 -6.69
CA LEU A 98 5.93 -18.05 -7.74
C LEU A 98 5.77 -18.74 -9.10
N TYR A 99 5.80 -20.07 -9.14
CA TYR A 99 5.58 -20.85 -10.35
C TYR A 99 4.19 -20.64 -10.95
N LEU A 100 3.15 -20.74 -10.13
CA LEU A 100 1.77 -20.50 -10.53
C LEU A 100 1.58 -19.04 -11.00
N ALA A 101 2.16 -18.07 -10.30
CA ALA A 101 2.12 -16.67 -10.69
C ALA A 101 2.79 -16.45 -12.05
N CYS A 102 3.95 -17.07 -12.31
CA CYS A 102 4.62 -16.99 -13.61
C CYS A 102 3.75 -17.51 -14.75
N LYS A 103 2.98 -18.60 -14.53
CA LYS A 103 2.02 -19.10 -15.53
C LYS A 103 0.88 -18.12 -15.77
N MET A 104 0.27 -17.60 -14.71
CA MET A 104 -0.87 -16.69 -14.80
C MET A 104 -0.51 -15.30 -15.37
N GLU A 105 0.75 -14.93 -15.25
CA GLU A 105 1.30 -13.67 -15.75
C GLU A 105 1.91 -13.81 -17.15
N GLU A 106 1.70 -14.93 -17.84
CA GLU A 106 2.21 -15.16 -19.20
C GLU A 106 3.75 -15.05 -19.29
N CYS A 107 4.46 -15.43 -18.21
CA CYS A 107 5.92 -15.56 -18.17
C CYS A 107 6.35 -16.91 -17.56
N PRO A 108 5.87 -18.05 -18.12
CA PRO A 108 5.98 -19.36 -17.50
C PRO A 108 7.45 -19.80 -17.36
N GLN A 109 7.75 -20.40 -16.21
CA GLN A 109 9.07 -20.98 -15.91
C GLN A 109 8.97 -22.51 -15.97
N HIS A 110 10.02 -23.18 -16.43
CA HIS A 110 10.04 -24.64 -16.45
C HIS A 110 10.14 -25.20 -15.02
N ILE A 111 9.30 -26.17 -14.64
CA ILE A 111 9.20 -26.67 -13.26
C ILE A 111 10.54 -27.21 -12.72
N ARG A 112 11.35 -27.86 -13.57
CA ARG A 112 12.69 -28.33 -13.16
C ARG A 112 13.64 -27.17 -12.84
N MET A 113 13.58 -26.08 -13.61
CA MET A 113 14.41 -24.89 -13.35
C MET A 113 14.04 -24.26 -12.02
N LEU A 114 12.74 -24.09 -11.75
CA LEU A 114 12.25 -23.62 -10.45
C LEU A 114 12.79 -24.48 -9.31
N THR A 115 12.65 -25.81 -9.40
CA THR A 115 13.12 -26.72 -8.33
C THR A 115 14.63 -26.70 -8.14
N GLN A 116 15.40 -26.53 -9.22
CA GLN A 116 16.86 -26.43 -9.18
C GLN A 116 17.31 -25.14 -8.50
N GLU A 117 16.72 -24.01 -8.89
CA GLU A 117 17.02 -22.70 -8.30
C GLU A 117 16.62 -22.65 -6.83
N ALA A 118 15.45 -23.17 -6.48
CA ALA A 118 14.98 -23.29 -5.11
C ALA A 118 15.93 -24.15 -4.24
N ARG A 119 16.42 -25.28 -4.76
CA ARG A 119 17.39 -26.14 -4.07
C ARG A 119 18.73 -25.45 -3.83
N SER A 120 19.15 -24.55 -4.72
CA SER A 120 20.39 -23.81 -4.54
C SER A 120 20.29 -22.73 -3.44
N LEU A 121 19.07 -22.29 -3.14
CA LEU A 121 18.79 -21.17 -2.24
C LEU A 121 18.46 -21.67 -0.83
N TRP A 122 17.69 -22.74 -0.72
CA TRP A 122 17.27 -23.33 0.55
C TRP A 122 17.96 -24.68 0.80
N PRO A 123 18.26 -25.02 2.06
CA PRO A 123 18.73 -26.33 2.44
C PRO A 123 17.89 -27.47 1.82
N SER A 124 18.57 -28.52 1.36
CA SER A 124 17.95 -29.63 0.64
C SER A 124 16.87 -30.36 1.45
N ASP A 125 17.02 -30.37 2.77
CA ASP A 125 16.09 -30.94 3.75
C ASP A 125 14.84 -30.08 4.00
N LEU A 126 14.56 -29.06 3.18
CA LEU A 126 13.42 -28.15 3.41
C LEU A 126 12.47 -28.02 2.23
N LEU A 127 12.75 -28.58 1.05
CA LEU A 127 11.89 -28.35 -0.14
C LEU A 127 11.09 -29.56 -0.63
N GLY A 128 11.53 -30.77 -0.31
CA GLY A 128 11.16 -31.93 -1.12
C GLY A 128 11.76 -31.81 -2.54
N HIS A 129 12.46 -32.84 -3.01
CA HIS A 129 13.23 -32.74 -4.25
C HIS A 129 12.44 -32.96 -5.54
N ASP A 130 11.16 -33.29 -5.42
CA ASP A 130 10.36 -33.81 -6.51
C ASP A 130 9.46 -32.74 -7.13
N PRO A 131 9.59 -32.45 -8.44
CA PRO A 131 8.63 -31.65 -9.19
C PRO A 131 7.17 -32.08 -9.01
N ALA A 132 6.90 -33.37 -8.71
CA ALA A 132 5.54 -33.84 -8.41
C ALA A 132 4.91 -33.11 -7.21
N ARG A 133 5.69 -32.82 -6.15
CA ARG A 133 5.20 -32.10 -4.96
C ARG A 133 4.86 -30.64 -5.27
N VAL A 134 5.60 -30.01 -6.18
CA VAL A 134 5.24 -28.69 -6.69
C VAL A 134 3.90 -28.75 -7.44
N GLY A 135 3.66 -29.81 -8.22
CA GLY A 135 2.37 -30.04 -8.88
C GLY A 135 1.19 -30.26 -7.91
N GLU A 136 1.39 -31.07 -6.86
CA GLU A 136 0.38 -31.29 -5.82
C GLU A 136 0.09 -30.03 -5.00
N CYS A 137 1.15 -29.29 -4.63
CA CYS A 137 1.03 -28.01 -3.95
C CYS A 137 0.34 -26.98 -4.86
N GLU A 138 0.60 -27.00 -6.16
CA GLU A 138 -0.05 -26.12 -7.13
C GLU A 138 -1.55 -26.39 -7.16
N PHE A 139 -1.94 -27.66 -7.26
CA PHE A 139 -3.35 -28.04 -7.21
C PHE A 139 -4.01 -27.53 -5.92
N SER A 140 -3.34 -27.70 -4.78
CA SER A 140 -3.82 -27.21 -3.48
C SER A 140 -3.98 -25.69 -3.45
N LEU A 141 -2.99 -24.94 -3.95
CA LEU A 141 -3.04 -23.48 -4.06
C LEU A 141 -4.22 -23.00 -4.91
N ILE A 142 -4.44 -23.63 -6.07
CA ILE A 142 -5.54 -23.28 -6.97
C ILE A 142 -6.89 -23.58 -6.31
N SER A 143 -7.02 -24.75 -5.69
CA SER A 143 -8.23 -25.19 -4.99
C SER A 143 -8.60 -24.24 -3.85
N GLU A 144 -7.65 -23.96 -2.94
CA GLU A 144 -7.87 -23.05 -1.82
C GLU A 144 -8.17 -21.62 -2.27
N MET A 145 -7.63 -21.18 -3.41
CA MET A 145 -7.96 -19.88 -4.00
C MET A 145 -9.21 -19.90 -4.89
N HIS A 146 -9.94 -21.01 -4.96
CA HIS A 146 -11.12 -21.21 -5.79
C HIS A 146 -10.91 -20.79 -7.27
N SER A 147 -9.71 -21.01 -7.81
CA SER A 147 -9.31 -20.60 -9.17
C SER A 147 -9.43 -19.08 -9.46
N GLN A 148 -9.43 -18.24 -8.42
CA GLN A 148 -9.50 -16.78 -8.55
C GLN A 148 -8.10 -16.17 -8.64
N LEU A 149 -7.44 -16.39 -9.78
CA LEU A 149 -6.00 -16.18 -9.94
C LEU A 149 -5.62 -14.79 -10.49
N ILE A 150 -6.56 -14.05 -11.09
CA ILE A 150 -6.27 -12.70 -11.60
C ILE A 150 -6.08 -11.71 -10.43
N VAL A 151 -4.98 -10.97 -10.45
CA VAL A 151 -4.62 -9.95 -9.45
C VAL A 151 -4.44 -8.59 -10.12
N HIS A 152 -5.23 -7.61 -9.69
CA HIS A 152 -5.06 -6.20 -10.02
C HIS A 152 -4.03 -5.57 -9.08
N GLN A 153 -2.97 -5.02 -9.65
CA GLN A 153 -1.83 -4.49 -8.90
C GLN A 153 -1.78 -2.95 -8.93
N PRO A 154 -1.21 -2.30 -7.90
CA PRO A 154 -1.13 -0.84 -7.83
C PRO A 154 -0.27 -0.18 -8.90
N TYR A 155 0.72 -0.89 -9.49
CA TYR A 155 1.68 -0.32 -10.45
C TYR A 155 1.03 0.37 -11.64
N ARG A 156 -0.05 -0.19 -12.18
CA ARG A 156 -0.79 0.42 -13.30
C ARG A 156 -1.41 1.76 -12.91
N SER A 157 -1.94 1.84 -11.69
CA SER A 157 -2.54 3.07 -11.17
C SER A 157 -1.47 4.14 -10.93
N LEU A 158 -0.30 3.75 -10.42
CA LEU A 158 0.84 4.65 -10.23
C LEU A 158 1.30 5.27 -11.56
N LEU A 159 1.44 4.46 -12.62
CA LEU A 159 1.81 4.96 -13.94
C LEU A 159 0.76 5.93 -14.51
N GLY A 160 -0.53 5.68 -14.24
CA GLY A 160 -1.61 6.54 -14.71
C GLY A 160 -1.64 7.95 -14.09
N VAL A 161 -1.08 8.10 -12.88
CA VAL A 161 -1.08 9.39 -12.15
C VAL A 161 0.24 10.16 -12.26
N GLN A 162 1.23 9.62 -12.97
CA GLN A 162 2.56 10.21 -13.11
C GLN A 162 2.50 11.63 -13.70
N ASP A 163 1.85 11.76 -14.86
CA ASP A 163 1.80 13.00 -15.62
C ASP A 163 0.87 14.03 -14.96
N GLU A 164 -0.19 13.56 -14.31
CA GLU A 164 -1.20 14.39 -13.63
C GLU A 164 -0.59 15.19 -12.47
N PHE A 165 0.29 14.57 -11.70
CA PHE A 165 0.98 15.21 -10.57
C PHE A 165 2.40 15.71 -10.91
N GLY A 166 2.88 15.50 -12.13
CA GLY A 166 4.23 15.88 -12.56
C GLY A 166 5.30 15.25 -11.67
N LEU A 167 5.18 13.94 -11.41
CA LEU A 167 6.10 13.22 -10.53
C LEU A 167 7.49 13.12 -11.18
N THR A 168 8.53 13.45 -10.42
CA THR A 168 9.92 13.24 -10.86
C THR A 168 10.24 11.74 -10.91
N GLN A 169 11.31 11.37 -11.60
CA GLN A 169 11.77 9.98 -11.63
C GLN A 169 12.12 9.44 -10.24
N ASP A 170 12.66 10.29 -9.36
CA ASP A 170 12.95 9.93 -7.97
C ASP A 170 11.67 9.70 -7.16
N GLU A 171 10.64 10.54 -7.32
CA GLU A 171 9.34 10.38 -6.68
C GLU A 171 8.64 9.11 -7.16
N MET A 172 8.73 8.83 -8.47
CA MET A 172 8.20 7.61 -9.08
C MET A 172 8.91 6.36 -8.53
N SER A 173 10.24 6.40 -8.44
CA SER A 173 11.05 5.29 -7.91
C SER A 173 10.77 5.03 -6.43
N LEU A 174 10.58 6.09 -5.64
CA LEU A 174 10.20 5.98 -4.24
C LEU A 174 8.79 5.41 -4.08
N ALA A 175 7.81 5.93 -4.82
CA ALA A 175 6.44 5.40 -4.82
C ALA A 175 6.40 3.92 -5.24
N TRP A 176 7.18 3.53 -6.25
CA TRP A 176 7.32 2.14 -6.66
C TRP A 176 7.89 1.25 -5.54
N THR A 177 8.87 1.75 -4.78
CA THR A 177 9.44 1.04 -3.64
C THR A 177 8.42 0.86 -2.53
N VAL A 178 7.65 1.91 -2.19
CA VAL A 178 6.56 1.83 -1.21
C VAL A 178 5.48 0.82 -1.67
N ILE A 179 5.18 0.75 -2.96
CA ILE A 179 4.31 -0.30 -3.52
C ILE A 179 4.97 -1.69 -3.41
N ASN A 180 6.28 -1.85 -3.45
CA ASN A 180 6.86 -3.17 -3.20
C ASN A 180 6.75 -3.57 -1.71
N ASP A 181 6.87 -2.58 -0.82
CA ASP A 181 6.80 -2.78 0.63
C ASP A 181 5.37 -3.12 1.09
N HIS A 182 4.32 -2.54 0.48
CA HIS A 182 2.94 -2.81 0.92
C HIS A 182 2.56 -4.30 0.82
N TYR A 183 3.20 -5.09 -0.07
CA TYR A 183 2.98 -6.53 -0.13
C TYR A 183 3.50 -7.29 1.11
N MET A 184 4.28 -6.66 1.98
CA MET A 184 4.64 -7.23 3.29
C MET A 184 3.57 -6.97 4.37
N THR A 185 2.57 -6.13 4.08
CA THR A 185 1.46 -5.80 4.98
C THR A 185 0.17 -6.53 4.56
N ASP A 186 -0.94 -6.31 5.27
CA ASP A 186 -2.25 -6.85 4.89
C ASP A 186 -2.99 -5.97 3.86
N LEU A 187 -2.44 -4.82 3.48
CA LEU A 187 -3.03 -3.88 2.54
C LEU A 187 -3.51 -4.49 1.21
N PRO A 188 -2.82 -5.48 0.58
CA PRO A 188 -3.31 -6.12 -0.64
C PRO A 188 -4.67 -6.83 -0.50
N LEU A 189 -5.07 -7.17 0.73
CA LEU A 189 -6.34 -7.83 1.06
C LEU A 189 -7.38 -6.87 1.66
N LEU A 190 -6.99 -5.64 2.01
CA LEU A 190 -7.87 -4.67 2.68
C LEU A 190 -8.36 -3.59 1.72
N HIS A 191 -7.48 -3.06 0.88
CA HIS A 191 -7.77 -1.85 0.09
C HIS A 191 -7.61 -2.07 -1.42
N PRO A 192 -8.34 -1.29 -2.24
CA PRO A 192 -8.17 -1.30 -3.69
C PRO A 192 -6.77 -0.86 -4.14
N PRO A 193 -6.27 -1.36 -5.29
CA PRO A 193 -4.92 -1.06 -5.76
C PRO A 193 -4.68 0.44 -6.06
N HIS A 194 -5.71 1.19 -6.45
CA HIS A 194 -5.57 2.63 -6.70
C HIS A 194 -5.37 3.43 -5.41
N VAL A 195 -6.03 3.04 -4.31
CA VAL A 195 -5.85 3.68 -2.99
C VAL A 195 -4.41 3.47 -2.49
N VAL A 196 -3.87 2.26 -2.64
CA VAL A 196 -2.48 1.95 -2.30
C VAL A 196 -1.51 2.76 -3.17
N ALA A 197 -1.75 2.88 -4.48
CA ALA A 197 -0.91 3.67 -5.37
C ALA A 197 -0.88 5.15 -4.99
N LEU A 198 -2.03 5.75 -4.69
CA LEU A 198 -2.13 7.15 -4.27
C LEU A 198 -1.49 7.37 -2.90
N THR A 199 -1.62 6.41 -1.99
CA THR A 199 -0.92 6.44 -0.69
C THR A 199 0.59 6.41 -0.90
N ALA A 200 1.09 5.58 -1.83
CA ALA A 200 2.51 5.53 -2.17
C ALA A 200 3.00 6.85 -2.81
N VAL A 201 2.19 7.51 -3.63
CA VAL A 201 2.51 8.84 -4.17
C VAL A 201 2.57 9.88 -3.06
N LEU A 202 1.58 9.91 -2.15
CA LEU A 202 1.58 10.82 -1.00
C LEU A 202 2.85 10.63 -0.17
N LEU A 203 3.18 9.39 0.17
CA LEU A 203 4.40 9.07 0.91
C LEU A 203 5.64 9.48 0.13
N ALA A 204 5.70 9.29 -1.19
CA ALA A 204 6.86 9.72 -1.98
C ALA A 204 7.03 11.26 -2.00
N LEU A 205 5.94 12.02 -2.09
CA LEU A 205 5.96 13.49 -2.02
C LEU A 205 6.40 13.99 -0.64
N VAL A 206 6.08 13.23 0.40
CA VAL A 206 6.28 13.61 1.79
C VAL A 206 7.55 13.00 2.42
N LEU A 207 8.15 11.96 1.86
CA LEU A 207 9.32 11.27 2.44
C LEU A 207 10.64 11.60 1.73
N ARG A 208 10.71 12.59 0.82
CA ARG A 208 11.99 12.94 0.19
C ARG A 208 13.07 13.25 1.25
N PRO A 209 14.25 12.62 1.18
CA PRO A 209 15.42 13.08 1.89
C PRO A 209 15.71 14.51 1.43
N SER A 210 15.90 15.43 2.37
CA SER A 210 16.40 16.76 2.04
C SER A 210 17.71 16.58 1.26
N ALA A 211 17.90 17.33 0.17
CA ALA A 211 19.00 17.16 -0.80
C ALA A 211 20.43 17.21 -0.20
N ASN A 212 20.57 17.48 1.11
CA ASN A 212 21.83 17.38 1.85
C ASN A 212 22.23 15.97 2.29
N ALA A 213 21.38 14.94 2.15
CA ALA A 213 21.68 13.58 2.62
C ALA A 213 22.30 12.65 1.55
N THR A 214 22.30 13.04 0.27
CA THR A 214 22.73 12.17 -0.85
C THR A 214 24.24 12.16 -1.12
N ALA A 215 25.07 12.58 -0.16
CA ALA A 215 26.53 12.56 -0.29
C ALA A 215 27.21 11.28 0.25
N ALA A 216 26.46 10.25 0.64
CA ALA A 216 26.99 8.94 1.05
C ALA A 216 26.28 7.81 0.30
N GLY A 217 27.05 6.99 -0.43
CA GLY A 217 26.56 6.09 -1.46
C GLY A 217 26.17 4.67 -1.02
N GLY A 218 25.91 3.83 -2.03
CA GLY A 218 25.79 2.37 -1.89
C GLY A 218 24.45 1.82 -2.37
N GLY A 219 24.42 1.28 -3.59
CA GLY A 219 23.24 0.64 -4.18
C GLY A 219 22.90 -0.70 -3.52
N GLY A 220 21.59 -0.91 -3.34
CA GLY A 220 20.99 -2.18 -2.91
C GLY A 220 20.71 -2.24 -1.41
N SER A 221 19.43 -2.30 -1.02
CA SER A 221 18.87 -2.24 0.36
C SER A 221 18.74 -0.86 1.02
N ALA A 222 19.36 0.18 0.45
CA ALA A 222 19.29 1.55 0.98
C ALA A 222 17.92 2.25 0.82
N GLY A 223 17.04 1.78 -0.07
CA GLY A 223 15.74 2.43 -0.32
C GLY A 223 14.76 2.31 0.85
N ALA A 224 14.67 1.13 1.47
CA ALA A 224 13.83 0.91 2.65
C ALA A 224 14.40 1.59 3.90
N ALA A 225 15.72 1.61 4.06
CA ALA A 225 16.39 2.32 5.14
C ALA A 225 16.32 3.85 4.98
N ALA A 226 16.35 4.38 3.75
CA ALA A 226 16.15 5.80 3.46
C ALA A 226 14.68 6.22 3.61
N ALA A 227 13.73 5.36 3.22
CA ALA A 227 12.30 5.59 3.46
C ALA A 227 11.95 5.52 4.95
N ALA A 228 12.53 4.57 5.71
CA ALA A 228 12.40 4.46 7.16
C ALA A 228 13.08 5.63 7.91
N ALA A 229 14.29 6.04 7.51
CA ALA A 229 14.99 7.19 8.10
C ALA A 229 14.32 8.53 7.74
N ALA A 230 13.69 8.64 6.56
CA ALA A 230 12.90 9.81 6.17
C ALA A 230 11.46 9.79 6.71
N ALA A 231 10.97 8.63 7.17
CA ALA A 231 9.76 8.48 7.98
C ALA A 231 9.95 8.99 9.43
N ASN A 232 11.06 9.67 9.73
CA ASN A 232 11.15 10.56 10.88
C ASN A 232 9.90 11.44 10.99
N ALA A 233 9.52 11.76 12.24
CA ALA A 233 8.25 12.40 12.64
C ALA A 233 7.78 13.56 11.75
N GLY A 234 8.67 14.33 11.11
CA GLY A 234 8.33 15.43 10.21
C GLY A 234 7.68 15.02 8.88
N GLY A 235 8.09 13.90 8.27
CA GLY A 235 7.46 13.38 7.05
C GLY A 235 6.08 12.82 7.36
N VAL A 236 5.99 11.92 8.34
CA VAL A 236 4.72 11.34 8.78
C VAL A 236 3.71 12.41 9.22
N ALA A 237 4.14 13.42 9.99
CA ALA A 237 3.28 14.53 10.39
C ALA A 237 2.77 15.34 9.20
N MET A 238 3.59 15.56 8.16
CA MET A 238 3.14 16.24 6.94
C MET A 238 2.12 15.41 6.15
N ALA A 239 2.30 14.09 6.05
CA ALA A 239 1.34 13.22 5.36
C ALA A 239 0.00 13.19 6.11
N ALA A 240 0.04 13.06 7.43
CA ALA A 240 -1.14 13.12 8.29
C ALA A 240 -1.84 14.50 8.19
N THR A 241 -1.08 15.59 8.18
CA THR A 241 -1.64 16.95 8.03
C THR A 241 -2.31 17.13 6.66
N ALA A 242 -1.69 16.65 5.57
CA ALA A 242 -2.25 16.73 4.23
C ALA A 242 -3.55 15.94 4.10
N LEU A 243 -3.60 14.72 4.66
CA LEU A 243 -4.82 13.89 4.69
C LEU A 243 -5.91 14.50 5.56
N ALA A 244 -5.56 15.03 6.74
CA ALA A 244 -6.51 15.72 7.62
C ALA A 244 -7.10 16.97 6.96
N GLN A 245 -6.29 17.75 6.24
CA GLN A 245 -6.77 18.89 5.45
C GLN A 245 -7.74 18.45 4.35
N ALA A 246 -7.42 17.39 3.61
CA ALA A 246 -8.31 16.83 2.59
C ALA A 246 -9.63 16.34 3.21
N GLN A 247 -9.58 15.60 4.33
CA GLN A 247 -10.78 15.15 5.04
C GLN A 247 -11.64 16.31 5.54
N ALA A 248 -11.03 17.33 6.14
CA ALA A 248 -11.74 18.51 6.62
C ALA A 248 -12.42 19.28 5.48
N GLN A 249 -11.78 19.38 4.31
CA GLN A 249 -12.37 20.00 3.12
C GLN A 249 -13.55 19.21 2.58
N VAL A 250 -13.45 17.87 2.53
CA VAL A 250 -14.55 16.98 2.12
C VAL A 250 -15.73 17.11 3.08
N GLN A 251 -15.47 17.08 4.40
CA GLN A 251 -16.51 17.23 5.43
C GLN A 251 -17.17 18.61 5.40
N ALA A 252 -16.39 19.69 5.26
CA ALA A 252 -16.91 21.05 5.15
C ALA A 252 -17.82 21.22 3.92
N ARG A 253 -17.45 20.61 2.78
CA ARG A 253 -18.29 20.60 1.58
C ARG A 253 -19.55 19.78 1.76
N ALA A 254 -19.46 18.57 2.33
CA ALA A 254 -20.62 17.74 2.62
C ALA A 254 -21.62 18.49 3.53
N ALA A 255 -21.11 19.19 4.55
CA ALA A 255 -21.92 20.04 5.42
C ALA A 255 -22.54 21.25 4.68
N ALA A 256 -21.81 21.90 3.77
CA ALA A 256 -22.33 23.00 2.95
C ALA A 256 -23.42 22.53 1.96
N ILE A 257 -23.27 21.35 1.37
CA ILE A 257 -24.30 20.73 0.50
C ILE A 257 -25.54 20.35 1.32
N ALA A 258 -25.36 19.78 2.51
CA ALA A 258 -26.46 19.45 3.42
C ALA A 258 -27.21 20.73 3.88
N ALA A 259 -26.49 21.82 4.15
CA ALA A 259 -27.08 23.12 4.50
C ALA A 259 -27.83 23.75 3.31
N ALA A 260 -27.34 23.58 2.08
CA ALA A 260 -28.02 24.04 0.87
C ALA A 260 -29.23 23.16 0.48
N GLY A 261 -29.21 21.87 0.82
CA GLY A 261 -30.30 20.91 0.56
C GLY A 261 -31.45 20.93 1.58
N GLY A 262 -31.31 21.66 2.68
CA GLY A 262 -32.35 21.80 3.73
C GLY A 262 -33.41 22.89 3.47
N GLY A 263 -33.32 23.63 2.36
CA GLY A 263 -34.22 24.73 2.02
C GLY A 263 -35.47 24.32 1.26
N GLY A 264 -36.22 23.33 1.74
CA GLY A 264 -37.50 22.89 1.15
C GLY A 264 -38.70 23.33 1.98
N GLY A 265 -39.12 24.60 1.89
CA GLY A 265 -40.25 25.12 2.65
C GLY A 265 -40.87 26.40 2.08
N ALA A 266 -41.71 26.22 1.06
CA ALA A 266 -42.80 27.08 0.58
C ALA A 266 -42.52 28.50 0.01
N PRO A 267 -42.99 28.81 -1.23
CA PRO A 267 -43.05 30.17 -1.77
C PRO A 267 -44.32 30.90 -1.31
N GLY A 268 -44.16 31.98 -0.56
CA GLY A 268 -45.23 32.90 -0.17
C GLY A 268 -45.28 34.13 -1.09
N PHE A 269 -46.37 34.26 -1.85
CA PHE A 269 -46.75 35.47 -2.59
C PHE A 269 -47.07 36.64 -1.64
N GLY A 270 -46.67 37.87 -1.99
CA GLY A 270 -47.32 39.07 -1.45
C GLY A 270 -46.55 40.40 -1.49
N SER A 271 -46.99 41.29 -2.39
CA SER A 271 -47.09 42.76 -2.23
C SER A 271 -45.87 43.67 -2.43
N GLN A 272 -45.80 44.23 -3.66
CA GLN A 272 -45.74 45.66 -4.01
C GLN A 272 -45.32 46.70 -2.94
N GLY A 273 -44.36 47.55 -3.31
CA GLY A 273 -44.05 48.82 -2.65
C GLY A 273 -42.94 49.59 -3.36
N SER A 274 -43.34 50.43 -4.32
CA SER A 274 -42.49 51.40 -5.03
C SER A 274 -42.12 52.60 -4.16
N GLN A 275 -40.86 53.05 -4.16
CA GLN A 275 -40.54 54.49 -4.27
C GLN A 275 -39.06 54.78 -4.54
N GLN A 276 -38.88 55.56 -5.61
CA GLN A 276 -37.75 56.41 -6.00
C GLN A 276 -37.31 57.35 -4.86
N GLN A 277 -36.02 57.61 -4.69
CA GLN A 277 -35.46 58.98 -4.78
C GLN A 277 -33.92 59.01 -4.82
N ALA A 278 -33.41 59.90 -5.67
CA ALA A 278 -32.01 60.23 -5.90
C ALA A 278 -31.41 61.11 -4.79
N GLY A 279 -30.07 61.06 -4.66
CA GLY A 279 -29.29 62.00 -3.85
C GLY A 279 -27.82 62.02 -4.27
N PHE A 280 -27.46 63.00 -5.09
CA PHE A 280 -26.10 63.42 -5.45
C PHE A 280 -25.47 64.20 -4.28
N SER A 281 -24.19 63.98 -3.96
CA SER A 281 -23.30 65.07 -3.53
C SER A 281 -21.82 64.69 -3.47
N GLN A 282 -21.07 65.57 -4.10
CA GLN A 282 -19.63 65.64 -4.36
C GLN A 282 -18.89 66.24 -3.15
N GLY A 283 -17.66 65.78 -2.87
CA GLY A 283 -16.79 66.36 -1.85
C GLY A 283 -15.33 65.96 -2.06
N ASN A 284 -14.58 66.82 -2.73
CA ASN A 284 -13.15 66.71 -3.01
C ASN A 284 -12.36 67.48 -1.94
N SER A 285 -11.30 66.90 -1.37
CA SER A 285 -10.23 67.69 -0.73
C SER A 285 -8.92 66.91 -0.66
N GLN A 286 -7.91 67.47 -1.33
CA GLN A 286 -6.50 67.10 -1.32
C GLN A 286 -5.86 67.20 0.08
N GLY A 287 -4.89 66.32 0.34
CA GLY A 287 -3.89 66.45 1.40
C GLY A 287 -2.72 65.51 1.11
N ASN A 288 -1.60 66.06 0.68
CA ASN A 288 -0.35 65.38 0.32
C ASN A 288 0.63 65.45 1.51
N SER A 289 1.21 64.32 1.94
CA SER A 289 2.53 64.28 2.60
C SER A 289 3.04 62.85 2.77
N GLN A 290 4.02 62.51 1.92
CA GLN A 290 5.26 61.78 2.19
C GLN A 290 5.27 60.63 3.21
N GLY A 291 5.57 59.44 2.66
CA GLY A 291 6.72 58.64 3.09
C GLY A 291 6.47 57.63 4.20
N ASP A 292 6.19 56.38 3.83
CA ASP A 292 6.83 55.26 4.50
C ASP A 292 6.93 54.03 3.59
N GLY A 293 8.03 53.31 3.73
CA GLY A 293 8.44 52.25 2.82
C GLY A 293 7.40 51.14 2.72
N LEU A 294 7.00 50.81 1.49
CA LEU A 294 6.35 49.54 1.17
C LEU A 294 7.35 48.44 1.53
N ALA A 295 7.24 47.92 2.76
CA ALA A 295 7.72 46.61 3.11
C ALA A 295 7.09 45.64 2.11
N ALA A 296 7.90 45.21 1.14
CA ALA A 296 7.57 44.09 0.30
C ALA A 296 7.19 42.93 1.23
N GLU A 297 5.92 42.54 1.23
CA GLU A 297 5.51 41.31 1.87
C GLU A 297 6.47 40.20 1.41
N PRO A 298 7.07 39.42 2.32
CA PRO A 298 7.93 38.34 1.91
C PRO A 298 7.05 37.39 1.10
N LYS A 299 7.25 37.34 -0.23
CA LYS A 299 6.70 36.28 -1.07
C LYS A 299 7.08 34.99 -0.36
N LYS A 300 6.10 34.32 0.27
CA LYS A 300 6.28 33.00 0.85
C LYS A 300 6.78 32.15 -0.31
N VAL A 301 8.09 31.90 -0.32
CA VAL A 301 8.73 30.91 -1.20
C VAL A 301 8.13 29.59 -0.72
N THR A 302 6.97 29.28 -1.29
CA THR A 302 6.25 28.07 -0.96
C THR A 302 7.11 26.97 -1.55
N ASP A 303 7.75 26.20 -0.67
CA ASP A 303 8.60 25.08 -1.06
C ASP A 303 7.89 24.31 -2.19
N PRO A 304 8.53 24.11 -3.36
CA PRO A 304 7.90 23.40 -4.48
C PRO A 304 7.34 22.03 -4.07
N ARG A 305 7.90 21.42 -3.01
CA ARG A 305 7.35 20.22 -2.37
C ARG A 305 5.99 20.47 -1.73
N LEU A 306 5.87 21.51 -0.91
CA LEU A 306 4.62 21.87 -0.25
C LEU A 306 3.54 22.21 -1.28
N ALA A 307 3.92 22.87 -2.37
CA ALA A 307 3.00 23.15 -3.48
C ALA A 307 2.48 21.86 -4.15
N LYS A 308 3.33 20.86 -4.38
CA LYS A 308 2.91 19.54 -4.90
C LYS A 308 1.97 18.80 -3.94
N VAL A 309 2.30 18.78 -2.65
CA VAL A 309 1.46 18.15 -1.61
C VAL A 309 0.10 18.85 -1.49
N GLN A 310 0.07 20.18 -1.52
CA GLN A 310 -1.18 20.95 -1.51
C GLN A 310 -2.02 20.69 -2.75
N ARG A 311 -1.41 20.63 -3.94
CA ARG A 311 -2.10 20.28 -5.18
C ARG A 311 -2.69 18.87 -5.12
N PHE A 312 -1.93 17.91 -4.58
CA PHE A 312 -2.40 16.54 -4.38
C PHE A 312 -3.57 16.48 -3.38
N ALA A 313 -3.48 17.21 -2.26
CA ALA A 313 -4.56 17.28 -1.27
C ALA A 313 -5.83 17.93 -1.83
N ALA A 314 -5.70 19.01 -2.59
CA ALA A 314 -6.84 19.66 -3.26
C ALA A 314 -7.49 18.72 -4.29
N TRP A 315 -6.69 18.02 -5.09
CA TRP A 315 -7.18 17.02 -6.03
C TRP A 315 -7.90 15.86 -5.33
N LEU A 316 -7.37 15.39 -4.20
CA LEU A 316 -8.03 14.35 -3.39
C LEU A 316 -9.38 14.83 -2.86
N ALA A 317 -9.48 16.10 -2.43
CA ALA A 317 -10.73 16.67 -1.94
C ALA A 317 -11.79 16.86 -3.05
N ASP A 318 -11.37 17.04 -4.29
CA ASP A 318 -12.25 17.07 -5.47
C ASP A 318 -12.57 15.68 -6.02
N SER A 319 -11.81 14.66 -5.62
CA SER A 319 -11.96 13.28 -6.08
C SER A 319 -12.88 12.46 -5.19
N ASN A 320 -13.59 11.48 -5.77
CA ASN A 320 -14.42 10.53 -5.00
C ASN A 320 -13.59 9.37 -4.42
N ILE A 321 -12.36 9.65 -3.97
CA ILE A 321 -11.45 8.65 -3.41
C ILE A 321 -11.66 8.60 -1.89
N ASP A 322 -11.66 7.38 -1.36
CA ASP A 322 -11.78 7.13 0.07
C ASP A 322 -10.52 7.58 0.82
N VAL A 323 -10.59 8.78 1.40
CA VAL A 323 -9.48 9.36 2.18
C VAL A 323 -9.25 8.62 3.50
N GLU A 324 -10.30 8.03 4.09
CA GLU A 324 -10.18 7.21 5.31
C GLU A 324 -9.33 5.95 5.01
N ALA A 325 -9.60 5.28 3.89
CA ALA A 325 -8.79 4.18 3.43
C ALA A 325 -7.32 4.57 3.17
N MET A 326 -7.05 5.79 2.69
CA MET A 326 -5.67 6.29 2.53
C MET A 326 -4.96 6.55 3.86
N VAL A 327 -5.68 7.08 4.86
CA VAL A 327 -5.16 7.25 6.22
C VAL A 327 -4.79 5.89 6.82
N ASP A 328 -5.69 4.92 6.71
CA ASP A 328 -5.45 3.53 7.15
C ASP A 328 -4.24 2.90 6.45
N CYS A 329 -4.14 3.05 5.12
CA CYS A 329 -2.98 2.57 4.37
C CYS A 329 -1.67 3.21 4.84
N THR A 330 -1.70 4.51 5.12
CA THR A 330 -0.54 5.27 5.59
C THR A 330 -0.09 4.77 6.97
N GLN A 331 -1.03 4.59 7.90
CA GLN A 331 -0.75 4.09 9.24
C GLN A 331 -0.19 2.66 9.24
N GLU A 332 -0.74 1.76 8.41
CA GLU A 332 -0.21 0.40 8.28
C GLU A 332 1.21 0.38 7.73
N LEU A 333 1.54 1.23 6.76
CA LEU A 333 2.90 1.34 6.22
C LEU A 333 3.90 1.89 7.23
N ILE A 334 3.51 2.91 8.01
CA ILE A 334 4.36 3.46 9.09
C ILE A 334 4.61 2.38 10.15
N SER A 335 3.55 1.72 10.62
CA SER A 335 3.63 0.66 11.61
C SER A 335 4.44 -0.55 11.10
N PHE A 336 4.41 -0.79 9.79
CA PHE A 336 5.27 -1.76 9.14
C PHE A 336 6.74 -1.37 9.20
N TYR A 337 7.09 -0.11 8.90
CA TYR A 337 8.48 0.37 8.96
C TYR A 337 9.06 0.30 10.39
N GLU A 338 8.28 0.63 11.42
CA GLU A 338 8.68 0.46 12.83
C GLU A 338 8.92 -1.01 13.19
N CYS A 339 8.01 -1.90 12.76
CA CYS A 339 8.12 -3.34 12.99
C CYS A 339 9.33 -3.96 12.26
N HIS A 340 9.69 -3.40 11.10
CA HIS A 340 10.83 -3.84 10.29
C HIS A 340 12.17 -3.60 10.99
N GLU A 341 12.30 -2.56 11.83
CA GLU A 341 13.53 -2.33 12.62
C GLU A 341 13.78 -3.44 13.64
N GLN A 342 12.71 -4.07 14.13
CA GLN A 342 12.76 -5.16 15.10
C GLN A 342 12.88 -6.55 14.44
N TYR A 343 12.89 -6.61 13.11
CA TYR A 343 12.93 -7.88 12.37
C TYR A 343 14.28 -8.59 12.54
N ASN A 344 14.21 -9.87 12.94
CA ASN A 344 15.37 -10.75 13.01
C ASN A 344 15.20 -11.96 12.06
N ASP A 345 15.97 -11.97 10.97
CA ASP A 345 15.93 -13.01 9.95
C ASP A 345 16.27 -14.40 10.50
N LYS A 346 17.33 -14.48 11.32
CA LYS A 346 17.80 -15.74 11.89
C LYS A 346 16.74 -16.36 12.80
N HIS A 347 16.16 -15.54 13.68
CA HIS A 347 15.11 -15.99 14.60
C HIS A 347 13.87 -16.49 13.84
N THR A 348 13.40 -15.71 12.86
CA THR A 348 12.23 -16.06 12.05
C THR A 348 12.45 -17.37 11.29
N LYS A 349 13.64 -17.52 10.68
CA LYS A 349 14.05 -18.74 9.97
C LYS A 349 14.12 -19.95 10.90
N GLU A 350 14.68 -19.80 12.10
CA GLU A 350 14.80 -20.89 13.08
C GLU A 350 13.43 -21.40 13.53
N GLN A 351 12.47 -20.49 13.79
CA GLN A 351 11.11 -20.87 14.17
C GLN A 351 10.38 -21.61 13.05
N ILE A 352 10.53 -21.18 11.80
CA ILE A 352 9.95 -21.88 10.64
C ILE A 352 10.56 -23.28 10.51
N ASN A 353 11.89 -23.37 10.51
CA ASN A 353 12.60 -24.65 10.36
C ASN A 353 12.25 -25.63 11.49
N ARG A 354 12.02 -25.14 12.70
CA ARG A 354 11.67 -25.98 13.86
C ARG A 354 10.42 -26.80 13.59
N PHE A 355 9.31 -26.17 13.16
CA PHE A 355 8.07 -26.90 12.92
C PHE A 355 8.13 -27.73 11.64
N VAL A 356 8.81 -27.25 10.58
CA VAL A 356 8.99 -28.00 9.34
C VAL A 356 9.68 -29.34 9.61
N LYS A 357 10.81 -29.32 10.33
CA LYS A 357 11.57 -30.53 10.67
C LYS A 357 10.85 -31.43 11.67
N ALA A 358 10.29 -30.84 12.74
CA ALA A 358 9.61 -31.62 13.78
C ALA A 358 8.39 -32.38 13.22
N ARG A 359 7.75 -31.84 12.17
CA ARG A 359 6.59 -32.44 11.52
C ARG A 359 6.91 -33.21 10.24
N ASN A 360 8.19 -33.35 9.88
CA ASN A 360 8.62 -33.99 8.63
C ASN A 360 7.92 -33.41 7.38
N LEU A 361 7.65 -32.10 7.36
CA LEU A 361 6.99 -31.43 6.21
C LEU A 361 7.94 -31.26 5.02
N ASP A 362 9.21 -31.60 5.21
CA ASP A 362 10.25 -31.68 4.18
C ASP A 362 10.22 -32.99 3.37
N LYS A 363 9.65 -34.06 3.94
CA LYS A 363 9.42 -35.34 3.27
C LYS A 363 8.11 -35.31 2.52
#